data_AF-R7U9U0-F1
#
_entry.id   AF-R7U9U0-F1
#
_cell.length_a   1.000
_cell.length_b   1.000
_cell.length_c   1.000
_cell.angle_alpha   90.00
_cell.angle_beta   90.00
_cell.angle_gamma   90.00
#
_symmetry.space_group_name_H-M   'P 1'
#
loop_
_entity.id
_entity.type
_entity.pdbx_description
1 polymer ?
#
loop_
_entity_poly.entity_id
_entity_poly.type
_entity_poly.pdbx_seq_one_letter_code
_entity_poly.pdbx_strand_id
1 'polypeptide(L)'
;MTARLHSLAKSSEQFPLSLVLLEEGEKSEIVGHSRVCKVIGQPTACLLESVVIRRNKRGLGLGRILMRETELQSVRRGFTEAYLTTHDKQNFYAHLGYEYCSPVVTLGSASNLLSEHMCEKLFSKKETLLKDTGTKSPSSQLPPGAAPPPPGVPPPPPPPQVKPKNTPSSLKISWMKKKLT
;
A
#
# COMPACT_ATOMS: atom_id res chain seq x y z
N MET A 1 -5.86 -7.34 -22.00
CA MET A 1 -4.45 -7.68 -21.67
C MET A 1 -3.55 -6.45 -21.43
N THR A 2 -4.11 -5.23 -21.47
CA THR A 2 -3.38 -3.95 -21.50
C THR A 2 -2.77 -3.52 -20.15
N ALA A 3 -3.41 -3.84 -19.02
CA ALA A 3 -2.99 -3.33 -17.70
C ALA A 3 -1.63 -3.87 -17.22
N ARG A 4 -1.34 -5.16 -17.45
CA ARG A 4 -0.05 -5.76 -17.05
C ARG A 4 1.12 -5.18 -17.85
N LEU A 5 0.95 -5.09 -19.17
CA LEU A 5 1.95 -4.50 -20.05
C LEU A 5 2.16 -3.02 -19.70
N HIS A 6 1.09 -2.28 -19.44
CA HIS A 6 1.17 -0.89 -18.98
C HIS A 6 1.94 -0.76 -17.65
N SER A 7 1.73 -1.67 -16.69
CA SER A 7 2.49 -1.66 -15.43
C SER A 7 3.98 -1.89 -15.65
N LEU A 8 4.36 -2.82 -16.54
CA LEU A 8 5.75 -3.10 -16.89
C LEU A 8 6.39 -1.94 -17.65
N ALA A 9 5.66 -1.31 -18.57
CA ALA A 9 6.12 -0.16 -19.34
C ALA A 9 6.43 1.07 -18.47
N LYS A 10 5.88 1.14 -17.26
CA LYS A 10 6.20 2.18 -16.27
C LYS A 10 7.53 1.94 -15.55
N SER A 11 8.23 0.84 -15.82
CA SER A 11 9.51 0.56 -15.17
C SER A 11 10.54 1.64 -15.53
N SER A 12 11.20 2.24 -14.54
CA SER A 12 12.26 3.22 -14.75
C SER A 12 13.29 3.19 -13.61
N GLU A 13 14.46 3.77 -13.87
CA GLU A 13 15.51 3.97 -12.86
C GLU A 13 15.11 4.94 -11.75
N GLN A 14 14.11 5.80 -11.98
CA GLN A 14 13.57 6.77 -11.01
C GLN A 14 12.30 6.26 -10.30
N PHE A 15 12.02 4.96 -10.40
CA PHE A 15 10.85 4.27 -9.89
C PHE A 15 9.55 4.55 -10.66
N PRO A 16 8.65 3.56 -10.75
CA PRO A 16 8.77 2.20 -10.19
C PRO A 16 9.80 1.35 -10.94
N LEU A 17 10.58 0.52 -10.24
CA LEU A 17 11.63 -0.33 -10.82
C LEU A 17 11.16 -1.78 -10.82
N SER A 18 11.13 -2.43 -11.99
CA SER A 18 10.77 -3.84 -12.12
C SER A 18 12.02 -4.70 -12.27
N LEU A 19 12.15 -5.73 -11.44
CA LEU A 19 13.25 -6.69 -11.49
C LEU A 19 12.71 -8.04 -11.96
N VAL A 20 13.48 -8.73 -12.78
CA VAL A 20 13.17 -10.09 -13.24
C VAL A 20 14.30 -11.03 -12.87
N LEU A 21 13.92 -12.23 -12.42
CA LEU A 21 14.87 -13.32 -12.21
C LEU A 21 14.86 -14.19 -13.47
N LEU A 22 16.03 -14.36 -14.07
CA LEU A 22 16.25 -15.17 -15.26
C LEU A 22 16.91 -16.49 -14.86
N GLU A 23 16.46 -17.58 -15.48
CA GLU A 23 17.15 -18.87 -15.45
C GLU A 23 17.96 -18.98 -16.73
N GLU A 24 19.27 -19.20 -16.59
CA GLU A 24 20.19 -19.37 -17.72
C GLU A 24 19.99 -20.73 -18.38
N GLY A 25 19.97 -20.73 -19.71
CA GLY A 25 19.82 -21.91 -20.57
C GLY A 25 19.95 -21.50 -22.04
N GLU A 26 19.63 -22.39 -22.98
CA GLU A 26 19.68 -22.07 -24.42
C GLU A 26 18.76 -20.90 -24.80
N LYS A 27 17.66 -20.72 -24.05
CA LYS A 27 16.80 -19.54 -24.09
C LYS A 27 16.56 -19.08 -22.65
N SER A 28 17.08 -17.91 -22.29
CA SER A 28 16.88 -17.35 -20.95
C SER A 28 15.40 -17.22 -20.63
N GLU A 29 14.95 -17.90 -19.59
CA GLU A 29 13.55 -17.91 -19.18
C GLU A 29 13.32 -17.00 -17.96
N ILE A 30 12.23 -16.24 -17.97
CA ILE A 30 11.81 -15.48 -16.79
C ILE A 30 11.16 -16.44 -15.79
N VAL A 31 11.77 -16.55 -14.61
CA VAL A 31 11.30 -17.43 -13.53
C VAL A 31 10.74 -16.65 -12.34
N GLY A 32 11.02 -15.35 -12.24
CA GLY A 32 10.50 -14.50 -11.18
C GLY A 32 10.39 -13.03 -11.56
N HIS A 33 9.57 -12.30 -10.82
CA HIS A 33 9.39 -10.85 -10.97
C HIS A 33 9.12 -10.22 -9.61
N SER A 34 9.66 -9.01 -9.41
CA SER A 34 9.35 -8.13 -8.29
C SER A 34 9.35 -6.68 -8.76
N ARG A 35 8.69 -5.81 -7.99
CA ARG A 35 8.63 -4.38 -8.29
C ARG A 35 8.91 -3.56 -7.06
N VAL A 36 9.73 -2.53 -7.20
CA VAL A 36 10.06 -1.54 -6.17
C VAL A 36 9.37 -0.23 -6.51
N CYS A 37 8.62 0.33 -5.58
CA CYS A 37 7.91 1.60 -5.70
C CYS A 37 8.31 2.52 -4.54
N LYS A 38 8.29 3.84 -4.71
CA LYS A 38 8.49 4.79 -3.59
C LYS A 38 7.28 4.76 -2.64
N VAL A 39 7.52 4.94 -1.35
CA VAL A 39 6.46 5.24 -0.37
C VAL A 39 6.28 6.74 -0.28
N ILE A 40 5.03 7.20 -0.25
CA ILE A 40 4.78 8.63 -0.24
C ILE A 40 4.96 9.19 1.17
N GLY A 41 5.60 10.34 1.28
CA GLY A 41 5.91 10.98 2.58
C GLY A 41 7.00 10.26 3.36
N GLN A 42 7.62 9.20 2.80
CA GLN A 42 8.73 8.46 3.42
C GLN A 42 9.84 8.24 2.38
N PRO A 43 10.71 9.22 2.13
CA PRO A 43 11.69 9.19 1.03
C PRO A 43 12.73 8.06 1.17
N THR A 44 12.97 7.58 2.39
CA THR A 44 13.90 6.46 2.66
C THR A 44 13.21 5.10 2.66
N ALA A 45 11.90 5.02 2.35
CA ALA A 45 11.14 3.78 2.33
C ALA A 45 10.65 3.41 0.93
N CYS A 46 10.66 2.12 0.63
CA CYS A 46 10.10 1.57 -0.60
C CYS A 46 8.99 0.56 -0.31
N LEU A 47 8.14 0.35 -1.31
CA LEU A 47 7.12 -0.69 -1.34
C LEU A 47 7.54 -1.76 -2.33
N LEU A 48 7.58 -3.01 -1.88
CA LEU A 48 7.81 -4.19 -2.70
C LEU A 48 6.46 -4.80 -3.10
N GLU A 49 6.21 -4.83 -4.39
CA GLU A 49 4.96 -5.31 -4.97
C GLU A 49 5.22 -6.39 -6.03
N SER A 50 4.15 -7.08 -6.43
CA SER A 50 4.17 -8.02 -7.57
C SER A 50 5.26 -9.09 -7.48
N VAL A 51 5.61 -9.51 -6.26
CA VAL A 51 6.60 -10.56 -5.99
C VAL A 51 6.01 -11.91 -6.36
N VAL A 52 6.56 -12.53 -7.40
CA VAL A 52 6.04 -13.80 -7.92
C VAL A 52 7.15 -14.67 -8.48
N ILE A 53 7.06 -15.97 -8.21
CA ILE A 53 7.85 -17.02 -8.86
C ILE A 53 6.92 -17.88 -9.72
N ARG A 54 7.41 -18.25 -10.91
CA ARG A 54 6.72 -19.15 -11.85
C ARG A 54 6.28 -20.42 -11.12
N ARG A 55 5.04 -20.87 -11.33
CA ARG A 55 4.39 -21.89 -10.49
C ARG A 55 5.20 -23.19 -10.38
N ASN A 56 5.75 -23.66 -11.50
CA ASN A 56 6.56 -24.87 -11.59
C ASN A 56 8.01 -24.73 -11.05
N LYS A 57 8.42 -23.52 -10.66
CA LYS A 57 9.76 -23.22 -10.10
C LYS A 57 9.71 -22.84 -8.62
N ARG A 58 8.54 -22.98 -7.97
CA ARG A 58 8.35 -22.70 -6.54
C ARG A 58 8.93 -23.82 -5.69
N GLY A 59 9.23 -23.53 -4.43
CA GLY A 59 9.82 -24.49 -3.49
C GLY A 59 11.34 -24.69 -3.65
N LEU A 60 11.95 -24.10 -4.68
CA LEU A 60 13.38 -24.22 -4.99
C LEU A 60 14.24 -23.10 -4.37
N GLY A 61 13.70 -22.33 -3.42
CA GLY A 61 14.40 -21.19 -2.81
C GLY A 61 14.50 -19.92 -3.68
N LEU A 62 14.04 -19.95 -4.95
CA LEU A 62 14.11 -18.79 -5.85
C LEU A 62 13.41 -17.52 -5.32
N GLY A 63 12.33 -17.68 -4.54
CA GLY A 63 11.65 -16.55 -3.90
C GLY A 63 12.55 -15.81 -2.90
N ARG A 64 13.41 -16.54 -2.19
CA ARG A 64 14.40 -15.97 -1.27
C ARG A 64 15.47 -15.20 -2.04
N ILE A 65 15.97 -15.77 -3.15
CA ILE A 65 16.96 -15.13 -4.02
C ILE A 65 16.38 -13.84 -4.60
N LEU A 66 15.18 -13.90 -5.17
CA LEU A 66 14.49 -12.73 -5.73
C LEU A 66 14.33 -11.63 -4.67
N MET A 67 13.86 -11.96 -3.46
CA MET A 67 13.70 -10.98 -2.38
C MET A 67 15.04 -10.36 -1.96
N ARG A 68 16.09 -11.18 -1.78
CA ARG A 68 17.42 -10.69 -1.42
C ARG A 68 17.96 -9.69 -2.43
N GLU A 69 17.88 -10.00 -3.72
CA GLU A 69 18.34 -9.08 -4.77
C GLU A 69 17.46 -7.83 -4.87
N THR A 70 16.16 -7.96 -4.64
CA THR A 70 15.23 -6.83 -4.60
C THR A 70 15.54 -5.87 -3.44
N GLU A 71 15.82 -6.42 -2.25
CA GLU A 71 16.26 -5.68 -1.07
C GLU A 71 17.60 -4.97 -1.33
N LEU A 72 18.57 -5.68 -1.91
CA LEU A 72 19.88 -5.13 -2.24
C LEU A 72 19.79 -3.99 -3.27
N GLN A 73 18.96 -4.13 -4.30
CA GLN A 73 18.69 -3.05 -5.25
C GLN A 73 18.02 -1.85 -4.56
N SER A 74 17.15 -2.10 -3.58
CA SER A 74 16.52 -1.02 -2.81
C SER A 74 17.55 -0.25 -1.96
N VAL A 75 18.48 -0.96 -1.30
CA VAL A 75 19.59 -0.35 -0.55
C VAL A 75 20.49 0.48 -1.48
N ARG A 76 20.86 -0.05 -2.65
CA ARG A 76 21.68 0.66 -3.66
C ARG A 76 21.02 1.95 -4.16
N ARG A 77 19.71 2.07 -4.02
CA ARG A 77 18.92 3.26 -4.40
C ARG A 77 18.63 4.18 -3.21
N GLY A 78 19.20 3.90 -2.04
CA GLY A 78 19.12 4.76 -0.85
C GLY A 78 17.96 4.46 0.10
N PHE A 79 17.23 3.36 -0.09
CA PHE A 79 16.18 2.96 0.84
C PHE A 79 16.75 2.24 2.05
N THR A 80 16.19 2.53 3.22
CA THR A 80 16.54 1.94 4.52
C THR A 80 15.42 1.07 5.09
N GLU A 81 14.23 1.13 4.50
CA GLU A 81 13.08 0.33 4.93
C GLU A 81 12.25 -0.12 3.72
N ALA A 82 11.81 -1.38 3.75
CA ALA A 82 10.93 -1.96 2.75
C ALA A 82 9.59 -2.35 3.37
N TYR A 83 8.50 -2.01 2.69
CA TYR A 83 7.14 -2.39 3.02
C TYR A 83 6.61 -3.38 1.98
N LEU A 84 5.67 -4.23 2.38
CA LEU A 84 4.91 -5.07 1.46
C LEU A 84 3.54 -5.39 2.03
N THR A 85 2.68 -5.88 1.14
CA THR A 85 1.41 -6.49 1.53
C THR A 85 1.36 -7.95 1.11
N THR A 86 0.67 -8.76 1.90
CA THR A 86 0.45 -10.17 1.56
C THR A 86 -0.90 -10.66 2.10
N HIS A 87 -1.52 -11.59 1.36
CA HIS A 87 -2.74 -12.26 1.81
C HIS A 87 -2.42 -13.57 2.54
N ASP A 88 -1.44 -14.35 2.08
CA ASP A 88 -1.23 -15.74 2.50
C ASP A 88 0.26 -16.17 2.60
N LYS A 89 1.20 -15.21 2.57
CA LYS A 89 2.66 -15.48 2.62
C LYS A 89 3.37 -14.81 3.80
N GLN A 90 2.63 -14.49 4.86
CA GLN A 90 3.19 -13.85 6.07
C GLN A 90 4.34 -14.64 6.65
N ASN A 91 4.20 -15.97 6.79
CA ASN A 91 5.27 -16.83 7.28
C ASN A 91 6.51 -16.80 6.37
N PHE A 92 6.35 -16.79 5.05
CA PHE A 92 7.47 -16.68 4.13
C PHE A 92 8.26 -15.38 4.36
N TYR A 93 7.57 -14.25 4.49
CA TYR A 93 8.23 -12.96 4.74
C TYR A 93 8.80 -12.86 6.15
N ALA A 94 8.15 -13.45 7.16
CA ALA A 94 8.69 -13.52 8.51
C ALA A 94 10.05 -14.25 8.56
N HIS A 95 10.21 -15.34 7.80
CA HIS A 95 11.49 -16.03 7.67
C HIS A 95 12.57 -15.20 6.94
N LEU A 96 12.18 -14.16 6.21
CA LEU A 96 13.09 -13.20 5.61
C LEU A 96 13.40 -12.01 6.51
N GLY A 97 12.83 -11.97 7.73
CA GLY A 97 13.01 -10.89 8.69
C GLY A 97 12.00 -9.74 8.56
N TYR A 98 10.88 -9.95 7.86
CA TYR A 98 9.79 -8.98 7.87
C TYR A 98 8.90 -9.16 9.10
N GLU A 99 8.47 -8.05 9.66
CA GLU A 99 7.56 -7.97 10.80
C GLU A 99 6.24 -7.31 10.40
N TYR A 100 5.16 -7.58 11.14
CA TYR A 100 3.88 -6.92 10.90
C TYR A 100 3.97 -5.42 11.21
N CYS A 101 3.26 -4.61 10.42
CA CYS A 101 3.22 -3.16 10.64
C CYS A 101 1.84 -2.55 10.34
N SER A 102 1.69 -1.28 10.67
CA SER A 102 0.54 -0.48 10.23
C SER A 102 0.58 -0.25 8.71
N PRO A 103 -0.57 -0.11 8.06
CA PRO A 103 -0.64 0.28 6.64
C PRO A 103 0.09 1.60 6.38
N VAL A 104 0.81 1.66 5.25
CA VAL A 104 1.39 2.91 4.73
C VAL A 104 0.65 3.37 3.48
N VAL A 105 0.70 4.66 3.17
CA VAL A 105 0.05 5.18 1.97
C VAL A 105 0.97 5.03 0.77
N THR A 106 0.43 4.41 -0.28
CA THR A 106 1.18 4.02 -1.47
C THR A 106 0.41 4.47 -2.70
N LEU A 107 1.09 5.01 -3.70
CA LEU A 107 0.43 5.48 -4.92
C LEU A 107 0.09 4.36 -5.91
N GLY A 108 0.53 3.13 -5.63
CA GLY A 108 0.29 1.94 -6.45
C GLY A 108 0.53 2.22 -7.94
N SER A 109 -0.35 1.72 -8.80
CA SER A 109 -0.27 1.92 -10.25
C SER A 109 -0.53 3.36 -10.73
N ALA A 110 -0.94 4.27 -9.83
CA ALA A 110 -1.18 5.68 -10.13
C ALA A 110 0.03 6.58 -9.84
N SER A 111 1.20 5.99 -9.53
CA SER A 111 2.46 6.72 -9.24
C SER A 111 2.79 7.84 -10.23
N ASN A 112 2.46 7.66 -11.50
CA ASN A 112 2.80 8.62 -12.56
C ASN A 112 1.74 9.71 -12.78
N LEU A 113 0.57 9.59 -12.14
CA LEU A 113 -0.54 10.55 -12.31
C LEU A 113 -0.47 11.72 -11.31
N LEU A 114 0.35 11.60 -10.27
CA LEU A 114 0.49 12.61 -9.24
C LEU A 114 1.95 12.99 -9.15
N SER A 115 2.24 14.28 -9.31
CA SER A 115 3.56 14.81 -9.05
C SER A 115 3.91 14.63 -7.58
N GLU A 116 5.21 14.49 -7.28
CA GLU A 116 5.72 14.42 -5.90
C GLU A 116 5.22 15.62 -5.08
N HIS A 117 5.13 16.80 -5.68
CA HIS A 117 4.63 18.00 -5.03
C HIS A 117 3.12 17.98 -4.70
N MET A 118 2.29 17.32 -5.53
CA MET A 118 0.88 17.11 -5.21
C MET A 118 0.71 16.11 -4.07
N CYS A 119 1.53 15.07 -4.05
CA CYS A 119 1.59 14.12 -2.94
C CYS A 119 1.95 14.84 -1.63
N GLU A 120 3.07 15.56 -1.57
CA GLU A 120 3.50 16.30 -0.37
C GLU A 120 2.40 17.19 0.21
N LYS A 121 1.70 17.97 -0.64
CA LYS A 121 0.60 18.83 -0.19
C LYS A 121 -0.56 18.08 0.44
N LEU A 122 -0.89 16.88 -0.06
CA LEU A 122 -1.94 16.04 0.51
C LEU A 122 -1.54 15.48 1.88
N PHE A 123 -0.26 15.16 2.09
CA PHE A 123 0.23 14.60 3.36
C PHE A 123 0.51 15.68 4.41
N SER A 124 1.04 16.84 4.05
CA SER A 124 1.22 17.97 4.99
C SER A 124 -0.09 18.45 5.58
N LYS A 125 -1.22 18.30 4.85
CA LYS A 125 -2.55 18.65 5.35
C LYS A 125 -3.12 17.63 6.36
N LYS A 126 -2.58 16.41 6.40
CA LYS A 126 -3.04 15.36 7.33
C LYS A 126 -2.39 15.49 8.71
N GLU A 127 -1.16 16.01 8.80
CA GLU A 127 -0.47 16.25 10.08
C GLU A 127 -1.17 17.31 10.95
N THR A 128 -1.95 18.21 10.34
CA THR A 128 -2.68 19.27 11.05
C THR A 128 -3.98 18.82 11.72
N LEU A 129 -4.47 17.60 11.47
CA LEU A 129 -5.74 17.11 12.03
C LEU A 129 -5.57 16.14 13.21
N LEU A 130 -4.34 15.73 13.54
CA LEU A 130 -4.07 14.75 14.60
C LEU A 130 -3.51 15.37 15.90
N LYS A 131 -3.53 16.69 16.01
CA LYS A 131 -2.99 17.42 17.17
C LYS A 131 -4.05 18.31 17.83
N ASP A 132 -5.19 17.74 18.19
CA ASP A 132 -6.04 18.33 19.23
C ASP A 132 -6.84 17.26 19.99
N THR A 133 -6.25 16.76 21.08
CA THR A 133 -6.97 16.05 22.15
C THR A 133 -6.72 16.78 23.46
N GLY A 134 -7.23 18.01 23.54
CA GLY A 134 -7.30 18.81 24.76
C GLY A 134 -8.69 18.75 25.37
N THR A 135 -8.84 17.91 26.39
CA THR A 135 -9.93 17.85 27.37
C THR A 135 -10.46 19.23 27.78
N LYS A 136 -11.80 19.41 27.79
CA LYS A 136 -12.60 20.07 28.86
C LYS A 136 -14.10 20.16 28.49
N SER A 137 -14.95 19.48 29.26
CA SER A 137 -16.34 19.89 29.52
C SER A 137 -16.33 21.00 30.59
N PRO A 138 -17.27 21.97 30.58
CA PRO A 138 -18.56 21.84 31.28
C PRO A 138 -19.76 22.52 30.54
N SER A 139 -20.94 21.91 30.54
CA SER A 139 -22.15 22.20 31.35
C SER A 139 -22.89 23.54 31.11
N SER A 140 -24.14 23.39 30.63
CA SER A 140 -25.38 24.15 30.94
C SER A 140 -25.45 25.67 30.80
N GLN A 141 -26.31 26.19 29.91
CA GLN A 141 -27.58 26.90 30.23
C GLN A 141 -28.25 27.50 28.98
N LEU A 142 -29.58 27.39 28.92
CA LEU A 142 -30.50 27.97 27.93
C LEU A 142 -30.87 29.41 28.30
N PRO A 143 -31.19 30.26 27.31
CA PRO A 143 -32.32 31.18 27.44
C PRO A 143 -33.33 31.06 26.27
N PRO A 144 -34.60 31.46 26.48
CA PRO A 144 -35.69 31.28 25.52
C PRO A 144 -35.93 32.53 24.64
N GLY A 145 -36.37 32.32 23.39
CA GLY A 145 -37.14 33.33 22.64
C GLY A 145 -36.92 33.40 21.13
N ALA A 146 -37.95 32.97 20.38
CA ALA A 146 -38.35 33.32 18.98
C ALA A 146 -37.35 33.04 17.83
N ALA A 147 -37.69 32.42 16.68
CA ALA A 147 -38.90 32.41 15.85
C ALA A 147 -38.99 31.06 15.04
N PRO A 148 -40.12 30.71 14.38
CA PRO A 148 -40.25 29.41 13.71
C PRO A 148 -39.44 29.34 12.39
N PRO A 149 -38.76 28.20 12.10
CA PRO A 149 -38.16 27.96 10.79
C PRO A 149 -39.22 27.57 9.74
N PRO A 150 -38.96 27.81 8.44
CA PRO A 150 -39.86 27.41 7.35
C PRO A 150 -40.02 25.88 7.28
N PRO A 151 -41.11 25.36 6.66
CA PRO A 151 -41.39 23.93 6.62
C PRO A 151 -40.23 23.16 5.97
N GLY A 152 -39.64 22.26 6.74
CA GLY A 152 -38.56 21.39 6.29
C GLY A 152 -39.05 20.45 5.20
N VAL A 153 -38.28 20.36 4.12
CA VAL A 153 -38.33 19.25 3.16
C VAL A 153 -38.26 17.92 3.93
N PRO A 154 -39.09 16.91 3.62
CA PRO A 154 -39.03 15.63 4.29
C PRO A 154 -37.64 15.00 4.07
N PRO A 155 -37.05 14.37 5.10
CA PRO A 155 -35.80 13.65 4.94
C PRO A 155 -35.96 12.56 3.87
N PRO A 156 -34.94 12.32 3.03
CA PRO A 156 -34.98 11.23 2.07
C PRO A 156 -35.20 9.90 2.81
N PRO A 157 -35.96 8.96 2.21
CA PRO A 157 -36.23 7.67 2.83
C PRO A 157 -34.91 6.94 3.15
N PRO A 158 -34.84 6.20 4.27
CA PRO A 158 -33.66 5.41 4.59
C PRO A 158 -33.40 4.38 3.48
N PRO A 159 -32.13 4.13 3.12
CA PRO A 159 -31.77 3.12 2.14
C PRO A 159 -32.38 1.76 2.53
N PRO A 160 -32.84 0.95 1.56
CA PRO A 160 -33.31 -0.41 1.83
C PRO A 160 -32.25 -1.18 2.61
N GLN A 161 -32.61 -1.74 3.76
CA GLN A 161 -31.75 -2.62 4.52
C GLN A 161 -31.50 -3.89 3.69
N VAL A 162 -30.36 -3.92 3.00
CA VAL A 162 -29.91 -5.12 2.32
C VAL A 162 -29.45 -6.09 3.40
N LYS A 163 -30.23 -7.16 3.61
CA LYS A 163 -29.87 -8.28 4.48
C LYS A 163 -28.45 -8.73 4.11
N PRO A 164 -27.53 -8.95 5.07
CA PRO A 164 -26.19 -9.42 4.76
C PRO A 164 -26.29 -10.81 4.13
N LYS A 165 -26.16 -10.86 2.80
CA LYS A 165 -25.87 -12.10 2.09
C LYS A 165 -24.47 -12.52 2.50
N ASN A 166 -24.33 -13.74 3.02
CA ASN A 166 -23.06 -14.38 3.39
C ASN A 166 -21.95 -13.98 2.41
N THR A 167 -21.13 -13.03 2.85
CA THR A 167 -19.99 -12.56 2.07
C THR A 167 -18.90 -13.60 2.27
N PRO A 168 -18.31 -14.18 1.21
CA PRO A 168 -17.13 -15.01 1.37
C PRO A 168 -16.08 -14.19 2.12
N SER A 169 -15.56 -14.78 3.21
CA SER A 169 -14.61 -14.19 4.15
C SER A 169 -13.68 -13.16 3.50
N SER A 170 -13.76 -11.90 3.93
CA SER A 170 -12.81 -10.86 3.52
C SER A 170 -11.39 -11.33 3.82
N LEU A 171 -10.62 -11.68 2.78
CA LEU A 171 -9.21 -12.08 2.96
C LEU A 171 -8.44 -10.88 3.51
N LYS A 172 -8.11 -10.94 4.80
CA LYS A 172 -7.39 -9.88 5.53
C LYS A 172 -6.00 -9.69 4.93
N ILE A 173 -5.80 -8.61 4.18
CA ILE A 173 -4.47 -8.24 3.70
C ILE A 173 -3.61 -7.79 4.89
N SER A 174 -2.39 -8.32 4.98
CA SER A 174 -1.43 -8.02 6.03
C SER A 174 -0.34 -7.11 5.50
N TRP A 175 -0.02 -6.06 6.25
CA TRP A 175 1.14 -5.21 5.99
C TRP A 175 2.34 -5.71 6.78
N MET A 176 3.49 -5.75 6.12
CA MET A 176 4.74 -6.13 6.75
C MET A 176 5.86 -5.20 6.30
N LYS A 177 6.87 -5.03 7.17
CA LYS A 177 8.03 -4.20 6.88
C LYS A 177 9.33 -4.84 7.32
N LYS A 178 10.45 -4.36 6.79
CA LYS A 178 11.80 -4.79 7.15
C LYS A 178 12.77 -3.63 7.01
N LYS A 179 13.67 -3.47 7.98
CA LYS A 179 14.84 -2.59 7.84
C LYS A 179 15.82 -3.21 6.87
N LEU A 180 16.25 -2.42 5.89
CA LEU A 180 17.23 -2.83 4.90
C LEU A 180 18.64 -2.51 5.42
N THR A 181 19.57 -3.44 5.23
CA THR A 181 20.97 -3.35 5.66
C THR A 181 21.89 -3.74 4.52
#